data_AF-A0A6V7V0Q2-F1
#
_entry.id   AF-A0A6V7V0Q2-F1
#
_cell.length_a   1.000
_cell.length_b   1.000
_cell.length_c   1.000
_cell.angle_alpha   90.00
_cell.angle_beta   90.00
_cell.angle_gamma   90.00
#
_symmetry.space_group_name_H-M   'P 1'
#
loop_
_entity.id
_entity.type
_entity.pdbx_description
1 polymer ?
#
loop_
_entity_poly.entity_id
_entity_poly.type
_entity_poly.pdbx_seq_one_letter_code
_entity_poly.pdbx_strand_id
1 'polypeptide(L)'
;MLIQNTEKAKTILNALIKQEQDLIRMRNDNSSITNYTATLANIPIQFNGNEINEMLMHNTDKAKTILNALIKQKQGLILIRNDNSSITNYTATLANIPIQFNAIWQEQFNSLNPIGLRESDEMKYFLKFKNSTSGNYDCNVVTMGVGQHIGTELELKGYYPKCNFLALDPVAEVNADLVEKQLNGTFIEKVITAEDSYTANKKANIWNSKGKRKFNGNFDELSIGFFDFFQFYSDKSVIDLLLLDVEGTEFAIFKLLAEQYEQLPVTLCQMNIEVHNQPVYGSFFTRHRFLRNFDWFMRHGRFALMKTDTLNVKEKSETYIFHRMFFVNLFDTVCLEKFIF
;
A
#
# COMPACT_ATOMS: atom_id res chain seq x y z
N MET A 1 26.65 26.29 -8.33
CA MET A 1 25.26 26.01 -8.75
C MET A 1 24.51 25.10 -7.75
N LEU A 2 25.14 24.04 -7.20
CA LEU A 2 24.55 23.19 -6.14
C LEU A 2 24.19 23.91 -4.83
N ILE A 3 25.01 24.85 -4.34
CA ILE A 3 24.83 25.51 -3.03
C ILE A 3 23.63 26.49 -3.02
N GLN A 4 23.32 27.15 -4.15
CA GLN A 4 22.19 28.08 -4.24
C GLN A 4 20.83 27.37 -4.27
N ASN A 5 20.79 26.12 -4.76
CA ASN A 5 19.56 25.31 -4.76
C ASN A 5 19.19 24.83 -3.36
N THR A 6 20.17 24.61 -2.48
CA THR A 6 19.95 24.15 -1.09
C THR A 6 19.28 25.23 -0.23
N GLU A 7 19.69 26.50 -0.36
CA GLU A 7 19.09 27.61 0.40
C GLU A 7 17.65 27.92 -0.06
N LYS A 8 17.39 27.77 -1.35
CA LYS A 8 16.02 27.93 -1.90
C LYS A 8 15.10 26.78 -1.46
N ALA A 9 15.61 25.55 -1.43
CA ALA A 9 14.89 24.39 -0.91
C ALA A 9 14.57 24.52 0.59
N LYS A 10 15.54 24.95 1.42
CA LYS A 10 15.31 25.26 2.84
C LYS A 10 14.26 26.35 3.04
N THR A 11 14.28 27.38 2.21
CA THR A 11 13.30 28.49 2.31
C THR A 11 11.88 28.01 2.03
N ILE A 12 11.71 27.17 1.00
CA ILE A 12 10.41 26.59 0.65
C ILE A 12 9.95 25.60 1.73
N LEU A 13 10.84 24.74 2.23
CA LEU A 13 10.56 23.82 3.31
C LEU A 13 10.10 24.56 4.59
N ASN A 14 10.82 25.61 4.98
CA ASN A 14 10.46 26.43 6.13
C ASN A 14 9.11 27.14 5.94
N ALA A 15 8.77 27.54 4.72
CA ALA A 15 7.46 28.13 4.41
C ALA A 15 6.33 27.10 4.53
N LEU A 16 6.54 25.87 4.09
CA LEU A 16 5.56 24.77 4.18
C LEU A 16 5.36 24.30 5.63
N ILE A 17 6.46 24.15 6.39
CA ILE A 17 6.41 23.85 7.83
C ILE A 17 5.65 24.96 8.57
N LYS A 18 5.91 26.23 8.25
CA LYS A 18 5.19 27.36 8.84
C LYS A 18 3.69 27.33 8.50
N GLN A 19 3.34 27.05 7.24
CA GLN A 19 1.94 26.94 6.82
C GLN A 19 1.21 25.81 7.55
N GLU A 20 1.89 24.67 7.79
CA GLU A 20 1.35 23.57 8.59
C GLU A 20 1.14 23.96 10.05
N GLN A 21 2.12 24.63 10.67
CA GLN A 21 2.02 25.15 12.03
C GLN A 21 0.87 26.15 12.18
N ASP A 22 0.68 27.03 11.19
CA ASP A 22 -0.42 28.01 11.17
C ASP A 22 -1.78 27.31 11.04
N LEU A 23 -1.89 26.24 10.23
CA LEU A 23 -3.11 25.41 10.12
C LEU A 23 -3.42 24.65 11.42
N ILE A 24 -2.41 24.12 12.11
CA ILE A 24 -2.55 23.49 13.43
C ILE A 24 -3.04 24.52 14.46
N ARG A 25 -2.50 25.74 14.42
CA ARG A 25 -2.87 26.83 15.33
C ARG A 25 -4.33 27.25 15.15
N MET A 26 -4.75 27.46 13.89
CA MET A 26 -6.16 27.77 13.57
C MET A 26 -7.14 26.67 13.99
N ARG A 27 -6.69 25.40 14.08
CA ARG A 27 -7.51 24.28 14.55
C ARG A 27 -7.68 24.24 16.07
N ASN A 28 -6.68 24.72 16.82
CA ASN A 28 -6.70 24.76 18.28
C ASN A 28 -7.51 25.95 18.84
N ASP A 29 -7.68 27.01 18.05
CA ASP A 29 -8.47 28.18 18.46
C ASP A 29 -10.00 27.96 18.35
N ASN A 30 -10.46 26.88 17.71
CA ASN A 30 -11.87 26.46 17.71
C ASN A 30 -12.13 25.40 18.81
N SER A 31 -12.14 25.86 20.06
CA SER A 31 -12.35 25.04 21.24
C SER A 31 -13.82 24.66 21.45
N SER A 32 -14.22 23.44 21.03
CA SER A 32 -15.27 22.65 21.69
C SER A 32 -15.38 21.21 21.17
N ILE A 33 -14.30 20.41 21.13
CA ILE A 33 -14.44 18.95 20.99
C ILE A 33 -13.46 18.23 21.91
N THR A 34 -14.02 17.55 22.91
CA THR A 34 -13.36 16.82 23.99
C THR A 34 -12.65 15.54 23.51
N ASN A 35 -11.38 15.46 23.88
CA ASN A 35 -10.63 14.30 24.37
C ASN A 35 -10.86 12.94 23.71
N TYR A 36 -10.28 12.76 22.52
CA TYR A 36 -9.56 11.53 22.09
C TYR A 36 -8.76 11.76 20.79
N THR A 37 -8.85 12.96 20.20
CA THR A 37 -8.02 13.44 19.08
C THR A 37 -6.62 13.92 19.51
N ALA A 38 -6.38 14.14 20.80
CA ALA A 38 -5.19 14.85 21.28
C ALA A 38 -3.88 14.04 21.23
N THR A 39 -3.93 12.72 21.08
CA THR A 39 -2.69 11.90 21.08
C THR A 39 -2.13 11.60 19.70
N LEU A 40 -2.94 11.64 18.63
CA LEU A 40 -2.48 11.45 17.25
C LEU A 40 -2.35 12.76 16.46
N ALA A 41 -3.04 13.83 16.87
CA ALA A 41 -2.99 15.12 16.19
C ALA A 41 -1.74 15.97 16.54
N ASN A 42 -0.97 15.56 17.55
CA ASN A 42 0.21 16.30 18.05
C ASN A 42 1.55 15.62 17.74
N ILE A 43 1.57 14.58 16.91
CA ILE A 43 2.83 14.05 16.37
C ILE A 43 3.16 14.95 15.17
N PRO A 44 4.26 15.72 15.20
CA PRO A 44 4.65 16.54 14.05
C PRO A 44 4.73 15.65 12.81
N ILE A 45 4.20 16.10 11.67
CA ILE A 45 4.48 15.46 10.39
C ILE A 45 5.98 15.66 10.15
N GLN A 46 6.77 14.68 10.57
CA GLN A 46 8.20 14.67 10.31
C GLN A 46 8.40 14.17 8.89
N PHE A 47 8.50 15.09 7.96
CA PHE A 47 9.30 14.82 6.77
C PHE A 47 10.75 14.80 7.22
N ASN A 48 11.46 13.70 6.97
CA ASN A 48 12.90 13.75 7.11
C ASN A 48 13.43 14.68 6.01
N GLY A 49 14.30 15.63 6.35
CA GLY A 49 14.79 16.66 5.42
C GLY A 49 15.38 16.08 4.12
N ASN A 50 15.88 14.85 4.16
CA ASN A 50 16.38 14.14 2.98
C ASN A 50 15.29 13.80 1.95
N GLU A 51 14.08 13.44 2.40
CA GLU A 51 12.97 12.98 1.56
C GLU A 51 12.40 14.13 0.70
N ILE A 52 12.30 15.32 1.29
CA ILE A 52 11.89 16.53 0.58
C ILE A 52 13.01 17.02 -0.35
N ASN A 53 14.27 16.91 0.08
CA ASN A 53 15.40 17.38 -0.73
C ASN A 53 15.51 16.63 -2.06
N GLU A 54 15.27 15.31 -2.09
CA GLU A 54 15.31 14.52 -3.32
C GLU A 54 14.23 14.92 -4.32
N MET A 55 12.97 15.05 -3.87
CA MET A 55 11.89 15.54 -4.74
C MET A 55 12.14 16.98 -5.22
N LEU A 56 12.68 17.84 -4.35
CA LEU A 56 13.02 19.23 -4.71
C LEU A 56 14.23 19.34 -5.63
N MET A 57 15.12 18.33 -5.72
CA MET A 57 16.25 18.33 -6.66
C MET A 57 15.77 18.39 -8.11
N HIS A 58 14.61 17.81 -8.41
CA HIS A 58 14.05 17.85 -9.75
C HIS A 58 13.52 19.24 -10.15
N ASN A 59 13.23 20.14 -9.18
CA ASN A 59 12.80 21.54 -9.39
C ASN A 59 11.81 21.73 -10.55
N THR A 60 10.90 20.78 -10.72
CA THR A 60 9.85 20.82 -11.75
C THR A 60 8.51 21.16 -11.12
N ASP A 61 7.57 21.68 -11.90
CA ASP A 61 6.20 21.88 -11.44
C ASP A 61 5.53 20.54 -11.08
N LYS A 62 5.91 19.44 -11.75
CA LYS A 62 5.52 18.07 -11.39
C LYS A 62 5.96 17.70 -9.96
N ALA A 63 7.19 18.02 -9.57
CA ALA A 63 7.68 17.73 -8.22
C ALA A 63 6.89 18.51 -7.15
N LYS A 64 6.54 19.78 -7.43
CA LYS A 64 5.73 20.60 -6.52
C LYS A 64 4.31 20.05 -6.34
N THR A 65 3.67 19.61 -7.42
CA THR A 65 2.30 19.08 -7.35
C THR A 65 2.26 17.76 -6.59
N ILE A 66 3.23 16.86 -6.82
CA ILE A 66 3.39 15.62 -6.04
C ILE A 66 3.65 15.93 -4.56
N LEU A 67 4.53 16.88 -4.23
CA LEU A 67 4.81 17.25 -2.84
C LEU A 67 3.56 17.80 -2.13
N ASN A 68 2.78 18.64 -2.81
CA ASN A 68 1.53 19.16 -2.27
C ASN A 68 0.49 18.07 -2.01
N ALA A 69 0.36 17.10 -2.92
CA ALA A 69 -0.52 15.94 -2.72
C ALA A 69 -0.06 15.08 -1.54
N LEU A 70 1.25 14.86 -1.42
CA LEU A 70 1.83 14.11 -0.31
C LEU A 70 1.58 14.80 1.04
N ILE A 71 1.77 16.13 1.14
CA ILE A 71 1.47 16.91 2.35
C ILE A 71 0.00 16.73 2.75
N LYS A 72 -0.93 16.79 1.80
CA LYS A 72 -2.36 16.55 2.06
C LYS A 72 -2.63 15.12 2.54
N GLN A 73 -2.01 14.11 1.91
CA GLN A 73 -2.15 12.72 2.37
C GLN A 73 -1.64 12.53 3.80
N LYS A 74 -0.51 13.17 4.13
CA LYS A 74 0.15 13.07 5.44
C LYS A 74 -0.67 13.68 6.58
N GLN A 75 -1.71 14.46 6.26
CA GLN A 75 -2.74 14.86 7.24
C GLN A 75 -3.60 13.68 7.72
N GLY A 76 -3.48 12.52 7.06
CA GLY A 76 -4.08 11.24 7.40
C GLY A 76 -5.57 11.14 7.09
N LEU A 77 -6.19 10.09 7.61
CA LEU A 77 -7.58 9.76 7.37
C LEU A 77 -8.53 10.70 8.10
N ILE A 78 -9.57 11.17 7.39
CA ILE A 78 -10.68 11.90 8.01
C ILE A 78 -11.64 10.86 8.63
N LEU A 79 -11.63 10.78 9.96
CA LEU A 79 -12.53 9.92 10.72
C LEU A 79 -13.93 10.56 10.80
N ILE A 80 -14.95 9.84 10.32
CA ILE A 80 -16.36 10.26 10.44
C ILE A 80 -16.89 9.76 11.79
N ARG A 81 -17.43 10.67 12.62
CA ARG A 81 -18.01 10.34 13.94
C ARG A 81 -19.54 10.33 13.87
N ASN A 82 -20.17 9.56 14.76
CA ASN A 82 -21.63 9.55 14.89
C ASN A 82 -22.09 10.79 15.67
N ASP A 83 -23.09 11.52 15.18
CA ASP A 83 -23.60 12.73 15.85
C ASP A 83 -24.13 12.47 17.28
N ASN A 84 -24.54 11.23 17.56
CA ASN A 84 -25.12 10.82 18.84
C ASN A 84 -24.17 10.04 19.76
N SER A 85 -22.92 9.76 19.35
CA SER A 85 -21.93 9.07 20.19
C SER A 85 -20.49 9.43 19.81
N SER A 86 -19.54 9.40 20.73
CA SER A 86 -18.11 9.64 20.43
C SER A 86 -17.45 8.51 19.61
N ILE A 87 -18.23 7.60 19.05
CA ILE A 87 -17.76 6.42 18.30
C ILE A 87 -17.63 6.78 16.82
N THR A 88 -16.53 6.35 16.21
CA THR A 88 -16.31 6.45 14.76
C THR A 88 -17.37 5.65 14.02
N ASN A 89 -18.01 6.28 13.03
CA ASN A 89 -18.84 5.58 12.05
C ASN A 89 -17.91 4.85 11.07
N TYR A 90 -17.59 3.59 11.38
CA TYR A 90 -16.65 2.76 10.60
C TYR A 90 -17.07 2.65 9.15
N THR A 91 -18.32 2.30 8.88
CA THR A 91 -18.82 2.10 7.52
C THR A 91 -18.68 3.37 6.69
N ALA A 92 -19.08 4.52 7.25
CA ALA A 92 -18.92 5.80 6.57
C ALA A 92 -17.44 6.15 6.37
N THR A 93 -16.60 5.92 7.38
CA THR A 93 -15.16 6.20 7.30
C THR A 93 -14.48 5.35 6.22
N LEU A 94 -14.80 4.05 6.15
CA LEU A 94 -14.32 3.14 5.11
C LEU A 94 -14.76 3.62 3.72
N ALA A 95 -16.05 3.92 3.55
CA ALA A 95 -16.60 4.43 2.29
C ALA A 95 -15.99 5.77 1.85
N ASN A 96 -15.47 6.56 2.80
CA ASN A 96 -14.84 7.85 2.53
C ASN A 96 -13.36 7.74 2.10
N ILE A 97 -12.69 6.60 2.34
CA ILE A 97 -11.27 6.40 1.95
C ILE A 97 -11.07 6.69 0.45
N PRO A 98 -11.83 6.07 -0.48
CA PRO A 98 -11.67 6.37 -1.89
C PRO A 98 -11.93 7.83 -2.25
N ILE A 99 -12.97 8.43 -1.69
CA ILE A 99 -13.35 9.83 -1.98
C ILE A 99 -12.21 10.76 -1.58
N GLN A 100 -11.68 10.59 -0.36
CA GLN A 100 -10.62 11.43 0.17
C GLN A 100 -9.33 11.29 -0.65
N PHE A 101 -8.79 10.07 -0.76
CA PHE A 101 -7.44 9.89 -1.32
C PHE A 101 -7.41 9.98 -2.85
N ASN A 102 -8.47 9.56 -3.55
CA ASN A 102 -8.53 9.79 -4.99
C ASN A 102 -8.57 11.28 -5.31
N ALA A 103 -9.29 12.10 -4.54
CA ALA A 103 -9.30 13.55 -4.75
C ALA A 103 -7.93 14.20 -4.51
N ILE A 104 -7.13 13.67 -3.57
CA ILE A 104 -5.77 14.18 -3.31
C ILE A 104 -4.83 13.92 -4.49
N TRP A 105 -4.91 12.73 -5.09
CA TRP A 105 -3.94 12.25 -6.08
C TRP A 105 -4.42 12.25 -7.53
N GLN A 106 -5.68 12.64 -7.80
CA GLN A 106 -6.32 12.53 -9.10
C GLN A 106 -5.47 13.12 -10.25
N GLU A 107 -4.96 14.33 -10.05
CA GLU A 107 -4.16 15.03 -11.06
C GLU A 107 -2.86 14.27 -11.35
N GLN A 108 -2.14 13.87 -10.31
CA GLN A 108 -0.85 13.18 -10.44
C GLN A 108 -1.06 11.81 -11.08
N PHE A 109 -2.03 11.03 -10.60
CA PHE A 109 -2.38 9.71 -11.15
C PHE A 109 -2.70 9.80 -12.65
N ASN A 110 -3.56 10.73 -13.04
CA ASN A 110 -3.91 10.93 -14.45
C ASN A 110 -2.68 11.36 -15.29
N SER A 111 -1.85 12.27 -14.76
CA SER A 111 -0.65 12.75 -15.45
C SER A 111 0.41 11.67 -15.67
N LEU A 112 0.47 10.67 -14.78
CA LEU A 112 1.40 9.55 -14.86
C LEU A 112 0.91 8.44 -15.81
N ASN A 113 -0.34 8.49 -16.26
CA ASN A 113 -0.95 7.58 -17.23
C ASN A 113 -0.66 6.09 -16.95
N PRO A 114 -1.06 5.57 -15.76
CA PRO A 114 -0.86 4.19 -15.39
C PRO A 114 -1.53 3.21 -16.35
N ILE A 115 -0.98 2.01 -16.42
CA ILE A 115 -1.66 0.85 -17.01
C ILE A 115 -2.69 0.38 -15.99
N GLY A 116 -3.94 0.23 -16.42
CA GLY A 116 -4.92 -0.58 -15.70
C GLY A 116 -4.79 -2.02 -16.16
N LEU A 117 -4.48 -2.92 -15.24
CA LEU A 117 -4.40 -4.36 -15.44
C LEU A 117 -5.72 -4.95 -14.94
N ARG A 118 -6.52 -5.50 -15.85
CA ARG A 118 -7.91 -5.88 -15.54
C ARG A 118 -8.04 -7.37 -15.39
N GLU A 119 -8.60 -7.78 -14.25
CA GLU A 119 -8.86 -9.18 -13.93
C GLU A 119 -10.33 -9.34 -13.53
N SER A 120 -11.15 -9.82 -14.46
CA SER A 120 -12.61 -9.97 -14.29
C SER A 120 -13.32 -8.67 -13.83
N ASP A 121 -13.69 -8.57 -12.56
CA ASP A 121 -14.31 -7.43 -11.88
C ASP A 121 -13.32 -6.50 -11.16
N GLU A 122 -12.03 -6.81 -11.19
CA GLU A 122 -10.98 -6.05 -10.50
C GLU A 122 -10.09 -5.26 -11.45
N MET A 123 -9.59 -4.14 -10.93
CA MET A 123 -8.57 -3.33 -11.60
C MET A 123 -7.38 -3.14 -10.66
N LYS A 124 -6.22 -3.57 -11.12
CA LYS A 124 -4.92 -3.31 -10.51
C LYS A 124 -4.18 -2.29 -11.39
N TYR A 125 -3.24 -1.54 -10.84
CA TYR A 125 -2.57 -0.46 -11.57
C TYR A 125 -1.05 -0.61 -11.59
N PHE A 126 -0.42 -0.11 -12.63
CA PHE A 126 1.04 -0.06 -12.76
C PHE A 126 1.48 1.24 -13.44
N LEU A 127 2.33 2.03 -12.77
CA LEU A 127 3.01 3.16 -13.41
C LEU A 127 3.99 2.64 -14.45
N LYS A 128 3.91 3.19 -15.67
CA LYS A 128 4.83 2.83 -16.75
C LYS A 128 6.25 3.31 -16.42
N PHE A 129 7.26 2.56 -16.86
CA PHE A 129 8.64 3.04 -16.80
C PHE A 129 8.80 4.28 -17.69
N LYS A 130 9.37 5.35 -17.14
CA LYS A 130 9.36 6.69 -17.78
C LYS A 130 10.06 6.73 -19.15
N ASN A 131 11.13 5.95 -19.33
CA ASN A 131 11.92 5.93 -20.56
C ASN A 131 11.73 4.65 -21.39
N SER A 132 10.62 3.91 -21.17
CA SER A 132 10.33 2.70 -21.93
C SER A 132 9.75 2.99 -23.30
N THR A 133 10.61 2.93 -24.31
CA THR A 133 10.20 2.34 -25.60
C THR A 133 9.92 0.86 -25.30
N SER A 134 8.65 0.50 -25.30
CA SER A 134 8.10 -0.81 -24.93
C SER A 134 9.04 -2.01 -25.19
N GLY A 135 9.29 -2.81 -24.15
CA GLY A 135 9.78 -4.20 -24.28
C GLY A 135 11.16 -4.52 -23.71
N ASN A 136 11.96 -3.54 -23.25
CA ASN A 136 13.36 -3.81 -22.86
C ASN A 136 13.72 -3.49 -21.40
N TYR A 137 12.74 -3.33 -20.52
CA TYR A 137 12.96 -3.12 -19.10
C TYR A 137 12.94 -4.45 -18.36
N ASP A 138 14.02 -4.73 -17.63
CA ASP A 138 14.01 -5.76 -16.61
C ASP A 138 13.15 -5.27 -15.45
N CYS A 139 12.16 -6.07 -15.07
CA CYS A 139 11.26 -5.76 -13.98
C CYS A 139 11.14 -6.92 -13.01
N ASN A 140 10.83 -6.64 -11.75
CA ASN A 140 10.66 -7.69 -10.74
C ASN A 140 9.31 -7.54 -10.08
N VAL A 141 8.47 -8.57 -10.23
CA VAL A 141 7.09 -8.61 -9.74
C VAL A 141 6.97 -9.70 -8.69
N VAL A 142 6.39 -9.34 -7.56
CA VAL A 142 6.08 -10.29 -6.49
C VAL A 142 4.58 -10.39 -6.33
N THR A 143 4.03 -11.60 -6.38
CA THR A 143 2.62 -11.87 -6.07
C THR A 143 2.53 -12.66 -4.76
N MET A 144 1.78 -12.14 -3.80
CA MET A 144 1.50 -12.81 -2.54
C MET A 144 0.00 -13.09 -2.45
N GLY A 145 -0.35 -14.38 -2.50
CA GLY A 145 -1.72 -14.84 -2.71
C GLY A 145 -2.06 -14.86 -4.20
N VAL A 146 -1.83 -16.01 -4.84
CA VAL A 146 -2.10 -16.21 -6.27
C VAL A 146 -3.58 -16.45 -6.50
N GLY A 147 -4.28 -17.10 -5.57
CA GLY A 147 -5.74 -17.18 -5.64
C GLY A 147 -6.31 -17.89 -6.87
N GLN A 148 -5.52 -18.79 -7.50
CA GLN A 148 -5.88 -19.58 -8.69
C GLN A 148 -6.03 -18.80 -10.00
N HIS A 149 -5.63 -17.53 -10.04
CA HIS A 149 -5.64 -16.69 -11.24
C HIS A 149 -4.35 -15.85 -11.34
N ILE A 150 -3.92 -15.55 -12.57
CA ILE A 150 -2.70 -14.76 -12.84
C ILE A 150 -2.92 -13.78 -14.00
N GLY A 151 -4.16 -13.32 -14.19
CA GLY A 151 -4.54 -12.53 -15.36
C GLY A 151 -3.78 -11.20 -15.41
N THR A 152 -3.63 -10.58 -14.24
CA THR A 152 -2.89 -9.32 -14.05
C THR A 152 -1.42 -9.47 -14.43
N GLU A 153 -0.77 -10.54 -13.99
CA GLU A 153 0.64 -10.82 -14.23
C GLU A 153 0.90 -11.13 -15.71
N LEU A 154 0.02 -11.92 -16.34
CA LEU A 154 0.10 -12.20 -17.77
C LEU A 154 -0.09 -10.94 -18.62
N GLU A 155 -1.04 -10.08 -18.25
CA GLU A 155 -1.23 -8.79 -18.93
C GLU A 155 0.02 -7.92 -18.78
N LEU A 156 0.59 -7.81 -17.58
CA LEU A 156 1.82 -7.05 -17.34
C LEU A 156 3.02 -7.63 -18.11
N LYS A 157 3.15 -8.96 -18.18
CA LYS A 157 4.17 -9.64 -18.98
C LYS A 157 4.02 -9.32 -20.48
N GLY A 158 2.80 -9.10 -20.96
CA GLY A 158 2.53 -8.61 -22.32
C GLY A 158 3.15 -7.24 -22.58
N TYR A 159 3.08 -6.31 -21.61
CA TYR A 159 3.72 -5.00 -21.69
C TYR A 159 5.24 -5.06 -21.48
N TYR A 160 5.70 -5.93 -20.58
CA TYR A 160 7.11 -6.05 -20.17
C TYR A 160 7.55 -7.53 -20.13
N PRO A 161 7.94 -8.11 -21.29
CA PRO A 161 8.21 -9.54 -21.39
C PRO A 161 9.42 -10.04 -20.58
N LYS A 162 10.29 -9.14 -20.12
CA LYS A 162 11.48 -9.45 -19.31
C LYS A 162 11.24 -9.36 -17.81
N CYS A 163 9.99 -9.19 -17.37
CA CYS A 163 9.68 -9.24 -15.96
C CYS A 163 9.99 -10.61 -15.37
N ASN A 164 10.69 -10.61 -14.24
CA ASN A 164 10.86 -11.76 -13.36
C ASN A 164 9.66 -11.81 -12.41
N PHE A 165 9.01 -12.97 -12.33
CA PHE A 165 7.85 -13.18 -11.49
C PHE A 165 8.18 -14.15 -10.37
N LEU A 166 8.02 -13.70 -9.13
CA LEU A 166 8.11 -14.51 -7.93
C LEU A 166 6.75 -14.51 -7.26
N ALA A 167 6.17 -15.68 -7.02
CA ALA A 167 4.84 -15.78 -6.43
C ALA A 167 4.83 -16.71 -5.23
N LEU A 168 3.94 -16.46 -4.29
CA LEU A 168 3.73 -17.34 -3.15
C LEU A 168 2.24 -17.54 -2.86
N ASP A 169 1.89 -18.76 -2.48
CA ASP A 169 0.55 -19.11 -2.04
C ASP A 169 0.61 -20.42 -1.24
N PRO A 170 -0.23 -20.62 -0.20
CA PRO A 170 -0.31 -21.90 0.49
C PRO A 170 -0.81 -23.08 -0.34
N VAL A 171 -1.44 -22.86 -1.50
CA VAL A 171 -2.07 -23.91 -2.31
C VAL A 171 -1.29 -24.13 -3.60
N ALA A 172 -0.40 -25.13 -3.60
CA ALA A 172 0.44 -25.40 -4.77
C ALA A 172 -0.32 -26.02 -5.96
N GLU A 173 -1.35 -26.85 -5.73
CA GLU A 173 -1.95 -27.75 -6.74
C GLU A 173 -2.28 -27.07 -8.08
N VAL A 174 -2.83 -25.85 -8.02
CA VAL A 174 -3.18 -25.06 -9.21
C VAL A 174 -2.20 -23.89 -9.41
N ASN A 175 -1.77 -23.25 -8.33
CA ASN A 175 -1.01 -22.01 -8.40
C ASN A 175 0.42 -22.21 -8.92
N ALA A 176 1.06 -23.34 -8.59
CA ALA A 176 2.38 -23.66 -9.11
C ALA A 176 2.36 -23.78 -10.64
N ASP A 177 1.37 -24.47 -11.19
CA ASP A 177 1.23 -24.63 -12.64
C ASP A 177 0.97 -23.31 -13.36
N LEU A 178 0.14 -22.43 -12.79
CA LEU A 178 -0.10 -21.09 -13.33
C LEU A 178 1.21 -20.29 -13.39
N VAL A 179 1.93 -20.21 -12.29
CA VAL A 179 3.13 -19.39 -12.16
C VAL A 179 4.29 -19.98 -12.96
N GLU A 180 4.59 -21.26 -12.81
CA GLU A 180 5.78 -21.87 -13.40
C GLU A 180 5.59 -22.15 -14.89
N LYS A 181 4.43 -22.68 -15.31
CA LYS A 181 4.22 -23.10 -16.70
C LYS A 181 3.67 -21.99 -17.60
N GLN A 182 2.80 -21.13 -17.09
CA GLN A 182 2.18 -20.07 -17.91
C GLN A 182 2.91 -18.74 -17.77
N LEU A 183 3.22 -18.34 -16.54
CA LEU A 183 3.90 -17.08 -16.27
C LEU A 183 5.43 -17.18 -16.43
N ASN A 184 6.01 -18.39 -16.43
CA ASN A 184 7.45 -18.62 -16.41
C ASN A 184 8.13 -17.90 -15.23
N GLY A 185 7.49 -17.99 -14.06
CA GLY A 185 7.98 -17.46 -12.79
C GLY A 185 8.45 -18.55 -11.83
N THR A 186 8.69 -18.16 -10.59
CA THR A 186 9.01 -19.06 -9.47
C THR A 186 7.87 -19.07 -8.47
N PHE A 187 7.40 -20.25 -8.09
CA PHE A 187 6.34 -20.43 -7.10
C PHE A 187 6.89 -20.94 -5.77
N ILE A 188 6.43 -20.35 -4.66
CA ILE A 188 6.81 -20.71 -3.30
C ILE A 188 5.57 -21.09 -2.49
N GLU A 189 5.50 -22.33 -2.03
CA GLU A 189 4.38 -22.81 -1.20
C GLU A 189 4.53 -22.38 0.26
N LYS A 190 4.05 -21.18 0.58
CA LYS A 190 4.12 -20.59 1.92
C LYS A 190 2.90 -19.74 2.25
N VAL A 191 2.71 -19.46 3.53
CA VAL A 191 1.75 -18.49 4.06
C VAL A 191 2.51 -17.28 4.59
N ILE A 192 2.18 -16.08 4.12
CA ILE A 192 2.73 -14.85 4.70
C ILE A 192 2.12 -14.56 6.05
N THR A 193 2.99 -14.22 6.99
CA THR A 193 2.65 -13.65 8.29
C THR A 193 3.31 -12.29 8.43
N ALA A 194 2.73 -11.41 9.24
CA ALA A 194 3.24 -10.06 9.46
C ALA A 194 3.95 -9.92 10.82
N GLU A 195 4.53 -11.01 11.33
CA GLU A 195 5.39 -11.08 12.54
C GLU A 195 4.84 -10.41 13.82
N ASP A 196 3.58 -9.99 13.85
CA ASP A 196 2.95 -9.43 15.04
C ASP A 196 2.24 -10.51 15.84
N SER A 197 2.13 -10.31 17.15
CA SER A 197 1.54 -11.27 18.09
C SER A 197 0.08 -11.65 17.78
N TYR A 198 -0.61 -10.91 16.91
CA TYR A 198 -1.96 -11.23 16.47
C TYR A 198 -1.98 -12.03 15.18
N THR A 199 -1.06 -11.79 14.23
CA THR A 199 -0.90 -12.62 13.03
C THR A 199 -0.18 -13.94 13.34
N ALA A 200 0.76 -13.95 14.29
CA ALA A 200 1.50 -15.13 14.71
C ALA A 200 0.62 -16.25 15.30
N ASN A 201 -0.56 -15.88 15.83
CA ASN A 201 -1.51 -16.82 16.43
C ASN A 201 -2.69 -17.20 15.51
N LYS A 202 -2.71 -16.72 14.25
CA LYS A 202 -3.81 -16.97 13.32
C LYS A 202 -3.52 -18.17 12.44
N LYS A 203 -4.34 -19.22 12.60
CA LYS A 203 -4.50 -20.26 11.58
C LYS A 203 -5.11 -19.60 10.33
N ALA A 204 -4.35 -19.48 9.24
CA ALA A 204 -4.91 -18.98 7.99
C ALA A 204 -6.02 -19.91 7.50
N ASN A 205 -7.08 -19.32 6.94
CA ASN A 205 -8.07 -20.08 6.21
C ASN A 205 -7.51 -20.31 4.81
N ILE A 206 -7.34 -21.57 4.40
CA ILE A 206 -6.82 -21.91 3.08
C ILE A 206 -8.00 -22.30 2.19
N TRP A 207 -8.17 -21.59 1.08
CA TRP A 207 -9.18 -21.89 0.08
C TRP A 207 -8.56 -22.74 -1.02
N ASN A 208 -9.09 -23.94 -1.26
CA ASN A 208 -8.68 -24.76 -2.40
C ASN A 208 -9.83 -24.96 -3.38
N SER A 209 -9.57 -25.68 -4.48
CA SER A 209 -10.55 -26.02 -5.53
C SER A 209 -11.81 -26.75 -5.03
N LYS A 210 -11.83 -27.20 -3.77
CA LYS A 210 -12.94 -27.90 -3.10
C LYS A 210 -13.60 -27.07 -1.99
N GLY A 211 -13.27 -25.77 -1.90
CA GLY A 211 -13.81 -24.82 -0.93
C GLY A 211 -12.87 -24.54 0.25
N LYS A 212 -13.42 -23.93 1.32
CA LYS A 212 -12.65 -23.57 2.52
C LYS A 212 -12.18 -24.82 3.27
N ARG A 213 -10.87 -25.06 3.31
CA ARG A 213 -10.29 -26.03 4.26
C ARG A 213 -9.63 -25.28 5.41
N LYS A 214 -9.93 -25.72 6.64
CA LYS A 214 -9.02 -25.44 7.76
C LYS A 214 -7.76 -26.26 7.51
N PHE A 215 -6.63 -25.59 7.40
CA PHE A 215 -5.36 -26.30 7.35
C PHE A 215 -5.16 -27.04 8.67
N ASN A 216 -5.00 -28.36 8.59
CA ASN A 216 -4.74 -29.23 9.73
C ASN A 216 -3.24 -29.63 9.83
N GLY A 217 -2.38 -29.09 8.96
CA GLY A 217 -0.93 -29.29 9.06
C GLY A 217 -0.28 -28.33 10.04
N ASN A 218 1.02 -28.51 10.25
CA ASN A 218 1.82 -27.66 11.13
C ASN A 218 2.01 -26.29 10.47
N PHE A 219 1.22 -25.30 10.88
CA PHE A 219 1.20 -23.96 10.28
C PHE A 219 2.59 -23.30 10.35
N ASP A 220 3.37 -23.62 11.38
CA ASP A 220 4.71 -23.11 11.59
C ASP A 220 5.67 -23.44 10.43
N GLU A 221 5.57 -24.64 9.84
CA GLU A 221 6.43 -25.09 8.74
C GLU A 221 6.09 -24.42 7.39
N LEU A 222 4.83 -24.01 7.21
CA LEU A 222 4.38 -23.31 6.01
C LEU A 222 4.40 -21.78 6.16
N SER A 223 4.57 -21.26 7.37
CA SER A 223 4.63 -19.83 7.60
C SER A 223 5.98 -19.23 7.21
N ILE A 224 5.95 -17.98 6.77
CA ILE A 224 7.13 -17.14 6.63
C ILE A 224 6.78 -15.69 6.95
N GLY A 225 7.70 -14.97 7.58
CA GLY A 225 7.58 -13.53 7.83
C GLY A 225 7.59 -12.74 6.52
N PHE A 226 6.91 -11.60 6.50
CA PHE A 226 6.84 -10.75 5.30
C PHE A 226 8.24 -10.27 4.86
N PHE A 227 9.12 -9.88 5.80
CA PHE A 227 10.50 -9.48 5.47
C PHE A 227 11.39 -10.68 5.18
N ASP A 228 11.24 -11.75 5.96
CA ASP A 228 11.94 -13.03 5.75
C ASP A 228 11.73 -13.58 4.33
N PHE A 229 10.51 -13.45 3.79
CA PHE A 229 10.23 -13.88 2.43
C PHE A 229 11.17 -13.22 1.41
N PHE A 230 11.31 -11.90 1.47
CA PHE A 230 12.22 -11.20 0.58
C PHE A 230 13.68 -11.57 0.86
N GLN A 231 14.04 -11.72 2.14
CA GLN A 231 15.40 -12.08 2.56
C GLN A 231 15.84 -13.46 2.02
N PHE A 232 14.93 -14.42 1.98
CA PHE A 232 15.24 -15.81 1.59
C PHE A 232 14.99 -16.11 0.12
N TYR A 233 13.98 -15.48 -0.51
CA TYR A 233 13.52 -15.86 -1.84
C TYR A 233 13.71 -14.79 -2.92
N SER A 234 13.98 -13.54 -2.54
CA SER A 234 14.25 -12.51 -3.54
C SER A 234 15.75 -12.41 -3.81
N ASP A 235 16.15 -12.69 -5.06
CA ASP A 235 17.50 -12.41 -5.55
C ASP A 235 17.64 -10.96 -6.07
N LYS A 236 16.58 -10.16 -5.97
CA LYS A 236 16.50 -8.79 -6.50
C LYS A 236 16.46 -7.79 -5.38
N SER A 237 17.28 -6.74 -5.48
CA SER A 237 17.27 -5.63 -4.52
C SER A 237 16.11 -4.65 -4.75
N VAL A 238 15.43 -4.71 -5.89
CA VAL A 238 14.32 -3.80 -6.24
C VAL A 238 13.13 -4.63 -6.72
N ILE A 239 11.99 -4.45 -6.05
CA ILE A 239 10.69 -4.99 -6.43
C ILE A 239 9.87 -3.86 -7.05
N ASP A 240 9.61 -3.97 -8.35
CA ASP A 240 8.89 -2.96 -9.12
C ASP A 240 7.42 -2.93 -8.78
N LEU A 241 6.85 -4.11 -8.54
CA LEU A 241 5.43 -4.28 -8.22
C LEU A 241 5.25 -5.43 -7.23
N LEU A 242 4.58 -5.14 -6.11
CA LEU A 242 4.00 -6.15 -5.22
C LEU A 242 2.49 -6.21 -5.44
N LEU A 243 1.98 -7.40 -5.73
CA LEU A 243 0.56 -7.73 -5.69
C LEU A 243 0.29 -8.48 -4.38
N LEU A 244 -0.54 -7.93 -3.50
CA LEU A 244 -0.76 -8.46 -2.15
C LEU A 244 -2.26 -8.70 -1.90
N ASP A 245 -2.60 -9.97 -1.76
CA ASP A 245 -3.96 -10.48 -1.54
C ASP A 245 -3.88 -11.69 -0.60
N VAL A 246 -3.81 -11.46 0.72
CA VAL A 246 -3.43 -12.48 1.70
C VAL A 246 -4.46 -12.68 2.81
N GLU A 247 -5.74 -12.51 2.46
CA GLU A 247 -6.90 -12.91 3.26
C GLU A 247 -6.83 -12.46 4.74
N GLY A 248 -6.46 -11.19 4.97
CA GLY A 248 -6.55 -10.53 6.27
C GLY A 248 -5.23 -10.25 6.98
N THR A 249 -4.08 -10.65 6.43
CA THR A 249 -2.75 -10.30 6.97
C THR A 249 -2.31 -8.87 6.56
N GLU A 250 -2.97 -8.25 5.59
CA GLU A 250 -2.59 -6.95 5.00
C GLU A 250 -2.59 -5.83 6.04
N PHE A 251 -3.51 -5.89 7.01
CA PHE A 251 -3.61 -4.91 8.10
C PHE A 251 -2.33 -4.76 8.92
N ALA A 252 -1.63 -5.87 9.10
CA ALA A 252 -0.40 -5.91 9.88
C ALA A 252 0.80 -5.48 9.02
N ILE A 253 0.79 -5.81 7.73
CA ILE A 253 1.80 -5.37 6.76
C ILE A 253 1.84 -3.83 6.67
N PHE A 254 0.69 -3.13 6.70
CA PHE A 254 0.69 -1.66 6.76
C PHE A 254 1.50 -1.11 7.93
N LYS A 255 1.37 -1.73 9.11
CA LYS A 255 2.11 -1.30 10.30
C LYS A 255 3.60 -1.61 10.15
N LEU A 256 3.95 -2.82 9.70
CA LEU A 256 5.34 -3.20 9.44
C LEU A 256 6.02 -2.24 8.46
N LEU A 257 5.38 -1.96 7.32
CA LEU A 257 5.91 -1.04 6.31
C LEU A 257 5.98 0.42 6.81
N ALA A 258 5.14 0.83 7.76
CA ALA A 258 5.23 2.17 8.34
C ALA A 258 6.37 2.31 9.35
N GLU A 259 6.63 1.27 10.14
CA GLU A 259 7.55 1.33 11.29
C GLU A 259 8.95 0.76 10.98
N GLN A 260 9.04 -0.17 10.05
CA GLN A 260 10.22 -1.02 9.87
C GLN A 260 10.67 -1.14 8.41
N TYR A 261 10.23 -0.24 7.52
CA TYR A 261 10.62 -0.28 6.11
C TYR A 261 12.15 -0.34 5.92
N GLU A 262 12.93 0.34 6.75
CA GLU A 262 14.41 0.30 6.67
C GLU A 262 15.02 -1.09 6.88
N GLN A 263 14.25 -2.03 7.44
CA GLN A 263 14.67 -3.42 7.64
C GLN A 263 14.23 -4.33 6.48
N LEU A 264 13.40 -3.83 5.56
CA LEU A 264 13.03 -4.56 4.35
C LEU A 264 14.28 -4.72 3.47
N PRO A 265 14.68 -5.95 3.09
CA PRO A 265 15.93 -6.18 2.38
C PRO A 265 15.87 -5.76 0.89
N VAL A 266 14.75 -5.19 0.46
CA VAL A 266 14.49 -4.76 -0.92
C VAL A 266 13.87 -3.36 -0.93
N THR A 267 14.15 -2.62 -2.00
CA THR A 267 13.37 -1.42 -2.36
C THR A 267 12.06 -1.87 -3.00
N LEU A 268 10.92 -1.44 -2.44
CA LEU A 268 9.60 -1.71 -2.98
C LEU A 268 9.02 -0.44 -3.63
N CYS A 269 8.77 -0.47 -4.93
CA CYS A 269 8.37 0.72 -5.69
C CYS A 269 6.87 0.91 -5.83
N GLN A 270 6.12 -0.14 -6.16
CA GLN A 270 4.67 -0.06 -6.32
C GLN A 270 3.99 -1.22 -5.62
N MET A 271 2.79 -1.01 -5.10
CA MET A 271 1.99 -2.08 -4.51
C MET A 271 0.53 -1.96 -4.93
N ASN A 272 -0.08 -3.08 -5.31
CA ASN A 272 -1.53 -3.22 -5.29
C ASN A 272 -1.89 -4.12 -4.12
N ILE A 273 -2.73 -3.62 -3.21
CA ILE A 273 -3.14 -4.34 -2.01
C ILE A 273 -4.66 -4.50 -2.03
N GLU A 274 -5.12 -5.72 -1.84
CA GLU A 274 -6.49 -6.05 -1.50
C GLU A 274 -6.65 -6.13 0.02
N VAL A 275 -7.52 -5.29 0.57
CA VAL A 275 -7.80 -5.29 2.01
C VAL A 275 -9.18 -5.87 2.29
N HIS A 276 -9.18 -7.03 2.94
CA HIS A 276 -10.36 -7.79 3.32
C HIS A 276 -11.00 -7.29 4.63
N ASN A 277 -12.21 -6.71 4.59
CA ASN A 277 -12.99 -6.50 5.82
C ASN A 277 -13.62 -7.82 6.29
N GLN A 278 -12.87 -8.64 7.02
CA GLN A 278 -13.40 -9.92 7.52
C GLN A 278 -14.46 -9.71 8.62
N PRO A 279 -15.72 -10.15 8.42
CA PRO A 279 -16.77 -10.07 9.44
C PRO A 279 -16.62 -11.15 10.54
N VAL A 280 -15.82 -12.19 10.29
CA VAL A 280 -15.76 -13.42 11.09
C VAL A 280 -15.15 -13.24 12.50
N TYR A 281 -14.47 -12.12 12.77
CA TYR A 281 -13.76 -11.92 14.04
C TYR A 281 -14.07 -10.54 14.61
N GLY A 282 -14.74 -10.51 15.78
CA GLY A 282 -14.95 -9.32 16.63
C GLY A 282 -14.87 -8.01 15.86
N SER A 283 -15.85 -7.77 14.97
CA SER A 283 -15.79 -6.83 13.83
C SER A 283 -15.33 -5.41 14.18
N PHE A 284 -15.48 -4.98 15.43
CA PHE A 284 -14.97 -3.70 15.90
C PHE A 284 -13.44 -3.67 16.04
N PHE A 285 -12.81 -4.73 16.54
CA PHE A 285 -11.37 -4.76 16.80
C PHE A 285 -10.55 -4.76 15.50
N THR A 286 -10.97 -5.58 14.53
CA THR A 286 -10.33 -5.66 13.21
C THR A 286 -10.44 -4.35 12.44
N ARG A 287 -11.63 -3.72 12.45
CA ARG A 287 -11.86 -2.42 11.79
C ARG A 287 -11.11 -1.27 12.47
N HIS A 288 -11.09 -1.20 13.81
CA HIS A 288 -10.28 -0.20 14.52
C HIS A 288 -8.80 -0.35 14.21
N ARG A 289 -8.30 -1.58 14.24
CA ARG A 289 -6.90 -1.87 13.94
C ARG A 289 -6.56 -1.49 12.51
N PHE A 290 -7.41 -1.82 11.55
CA PHE A 290 -7.24 -1.38 10.17
C PHE A 290 -7.16 0.13 10.08
N LEU A 291 -8.18 0.86 10.53
CA LEU A 291 -8.21 2.32 10.41
C LEU A 291 -6.99 2.96 11.09
N ARG A 292 -6.59 2.45 12.26
CA ARG A 292 -5.40 2.93 12.98
C ARG A 292 -4.12 2.65 12.21
N ASN A 293 -3.89 1.41 11.78
CA ASN A 293 -2.67 1.03 11.07
C ASN A 293 -2.59 1.71 9.69
N PHE A 294 -3.73 1.85 9.01
CA PHE A 294 -3.84 2.53 7.73
C PHE A 294 -3.60 4.03 7.87
N ASP A 295 -4.25 4.71 8.83
CA ASP A 295 -3.98 6.13 9.12
C ASP A 295 -2.50 6.36 9.48
N TRP A 296 -1.94 5.48 10.32
CA TRP A 296 -0.51 5.49 10.65
C TRP A 296 0.37 5.33 9.40
N PHE A 297 0.06 4.37 8.53
CA PHE A 297 0.76 4.15 7.27
C PHE A 297 0.64 5.35 6.32
N MET A 298 -0.51 6.03 6.26
CA MET A 298 -0.68 7.22 5.42
C MET A 298 0.12 8.43 5.93
N ARG A 299 0.23 8.57 7.25
CA ARG A 299 0.99 9.65 7.90
C ARG A 299 2.49 9.40 7.93
N HIS A 300 2.93 8.16 8.14
CA HIS A 300 4.33 7.87 8.45
C HIS A 300 5.00 6.97 7.40
N GLY A 301 4.23 6.27 6.57
CA GLY A 301 4.76 5.43 5.52
C GLY A 301 5.36 6.21 4.35
N ARG A 302 6.15 5.50 3.55
CA ARG A 302 6.88 6.00 2.36
C ARG A 302 6.04 6.02 1.08
N PHE A 303 4.75 5.69 1.17
CA PHE A 303 3.93 5.42 -0.01
C PHE A 303 2.81 6.44 -0.20
N ALA A 304 2.62 6.86 -1.45
CA ALA A 304 1.45 7.60 -1.90
C ALA A 304 0.34 6.64 -2.30
N LEU A 305 -0.86 6.78 -1.71
CA LEU A 305 -2.07 6.09 -2.14
C LEU A 305 -2.65 6.78 -3.37
N MET A 306 -2.08 6.49 -4.54
CA MET A 306 -2.40 7.21 -5.77
C MET A 306 -3.81 6.88 -6.30
N LYS A 307 -4.32 5.68 -5.99
CA LYS A 307 -5.65 5.26 -6.41
C LYS A 307 -6.19 4.21 -5.46
N THR A 308 -7.47 4.30 -5.13
CA THR A 308 -8.17 3.26 -4.38
C THR A 308 -9.62 3.17 -4.79
N ASP A 309 -10.15 1.96 -4.79
CA ASP A 309 -11.54 1.66 -5.06
C ASP A 309 -12.10 0.73 -3.97
N THR A 310 -13.42 0.75 -3.79
CA THR A 310 -14.12 -0.09 -2.82
C THR A 310 -15.12 -0.98 -3.52
N LEU A 311 -15.00 -2.28 -3.30
CA LEU A 311 -15.95 -3.28 -3.77
C LEU A 311 -16.84 -3.71 -2.60
N ASN A 312 -18.14 -3.69 -2.83
CA ASN A 312 -19.14 -4.18 -1.87
C ASN A 312 -19.71 -5.47 -2.42
N VAL A 313 -19.28 -6.60 -1.85
CA VAL A 313 -19.80 -7.91 -2.23
C VAL A 313 -20.84 -8.33 -1.21
N LYS A 314 -22.05 -8.64 -1.67
CA LYS A 314 -23.09 -9.22 -0.82
C LYS A 314 -22.99 -10.73 -0.92
N GLU A 315 -22.58 -11.39 0.16
CA GLU A 315 -22.65 -12.84 0.27
C GLU A 315 -23.68 -13.19 1.35
N LYS A 316 -24.79 -13.82 0.93
CA LYS A 316 -25.95 -14.13 1.78
C LYS A 316 -26.48 -12.87 2.47
N SER A 317 -26.49 -12.83 3.81
CA SER A 317 -26.96 -11.70 4.63
C SER A 317 -25.84 -10.73 5.04
N GLU A 318 -24.61 -10.94 4.57
CA GLU A 318 -23.45 -10.13 4.95
C GLU A 318 -22.92 -9.32 3.76
N THR A 319 -22.46 -8.10 4.04
CA THR A 319 -21.75 -7.26 3.06
C THR A 319 -20.27 -7.25 3.41
N TYR A 320 -19.47 -7.79 2.50
CA TYR A 320 -18.02 -7.77 2.54
C TYR A 320 -17.55 -6.51 1.81
N ILE A 321 -16.66 -5.76 2.45
CA ILE A 321 -16.06 -4.56 1.88
C ILE A 321 -14.61 -4.90 1.58
N PHE A 322 -14.23 -4.79 0.32
CA PHE A 322 -12.84 -4.93 -0.10
C PHE A 322 -12.34 -3.57 -0.56
N HIS A 323 -11.15 -3.19 -0.11
CA HIS A 323 -10.46 -2.03 -0.67
C HIS A 323 -9.35 -2.51 -1.59
N ARG A 324 -9.38 -2.05 -2.83
CA ARG A 324 -8.25 -2.15 -3.76
C ARG A 324 -7.46 -0.86 -3.61
N MET A 325 -6.16 -0.96 -3.31
CA MET A 325 -5.32 0.18 -3.01
C MET A 325 -4.03 0.11 -3.80
N PHE A 326 -3.76 1.16 -4.58
CA PHE A 326 -2.54 1.30 -5.37
C PHE A 326 -1.61 2.32 -4.74
N PHE A 327 -0.43 1.85 -4.33
CA PHE A 327 0.59 2.60 -3.64
C PHE A 327 1.84 2.77 -4.50
N VAL A 328 2.48 3.93 -4.39
CA VAL A 328 3.75 4.22 -5.06
C VAL A 328 4.73 4.81 -4.06
N ASN A 329 5.95 4.28 -4.02
CA ASN A 329 7.03 4.77 -3.17
C ASN A 329 7.61 6.06 -3.76
N LEU A 330 7.49 7.15 -3.01
CA LEU A 330 7.97 8.47 -3.42
C LEU A 330 9.22 8.92 -2.66
N PHE A 331 9.80 8.02 -1.88
CA PHE A 331 10.87 8.30 -0.92
C PHE A 331 12.14 7.48 -1.20
N ASP A 332 12.12 6.68 -2.28
CA ASP A 332 13.27 5.94 -2.76
C ASP A 332 13.62 6.46 -4.15
N THR A 333 14.85 6.94 -4.31
CA THR A 333 15.37 7.51 -5.56
C THR A 333 15.23 6.55 -6.73
N VAL A 334 15.43 5.24 -6.51
CA VAL A 334 15.32 4.23 -7.57
C VAL A 334 13.89 4.20 -8.11
N CYS A 335 12.89 4.29 -7.24
CA CYS A 335 11.49 4.29 -7.65
C CYS A 335 11.10 5.60 -8.35
N LEU A 336 11.60 6.73 -7.84
CA LEU A 336 11.39 8.04 -8.46
C LEU A 336 11.96 8.09 -9.88
N GLU A 337 13.19 7.62 -10.10
CA GLU A 337 13.82 7.58 -11.41
C GLU A 337 13.13 6.62 -12.38
N LYS A 338 12.68 5.45 -11.89
CA LYS A 338 12.02 4.45 -12.75
C LYS A 338 10.64 4.92 -13.23
N PHE A 339 9.86 5.58 -12.38
CA PHE A 339 8.43 5.80 -12.62
C PHE A 339 7.97 7.26 -12.64
N ILE A 340 8.71 8.18 -12.01
CA ILE A 340 8.24 9.56 -11.78
C ILE A 340 9.04 10.60 -12.58
N PHE A 341 10.37 10.66 -12.44
CA PHE A 341 11.16 11.85 -12.80
C PHE A 341 12.18 11.72 -13.89
#